data_AF-A0A2V9HAL5-F1
#
_entry.id   AF-A0A2V9HAL5-F1
#
_cell.length_a   1.000
_cell.length_b   1.000
_cell.length_c   1.000
_cell.angle_alpha   90.00
_cell.angle_beta   90.00
_cell.angle_gamma   90.00
#
_symmetry.space_group_name_H-M   'P 1'
#
loop_
_entity.id
_entity.type
_entity.pdbx_description
1 polymer ?
#
loop_
_entity_poly.entity_id
_entity_poly.type
_entity_poly.pdbx_seq_one_letter_code
_entity_poly.pdbx_strand_id
1 'polypeptide(L)'
;MLTRHSNLDVTILGQAIKATFARRGTALPTSTPVGLSDEFAADQTKQTQWRAFTARKQLRAPELPVIVQHLQRFLESVIGPRT
;
A
#
# COMPACT_ATOMS: atom_id res chain seq x y z
N MET A 1 9.16 -3.77 6.78
CA MET A 1 7.75 -3.67 6.33
C MET A 1 6.84 -3.81 7.55
N LEU A 2 6.12 -2.76 7.98
CA LEU A 2 5.26 -2.83 9.19
C LEU A 2 4.23 -3.97 9.09
N THR A 3 3.63 -4.15 7.92
CA THR A 3 2.65 -5.22 7.67
C THR A 3 3.22 -6.64 7.81
N ARG A 4 4.54 -6.81 7.77
CA ARG A 4 5.20 -8.13 7.89
C ARG A 4 5.80 -8.39 9.28
N HIS A 5 5.99 -7.35 10.09
CA HIS A 5 6.68 -7.46 11.39
C HIS A 5 5.82 -7.02 12.58
N SER A 6 4.56 -6.65 12.35
CA SER A 6 3.64 -6.20 13.38
C SER A 6 2.36 -7.04 13.27
N ASN A 7 1.95 -7.65 14.38
CA ASN A 7 0.66 -8.35 14.46
C ASN A 7 -0.46 -7.30 14.53
N LEU A 8 -0.79 -6.74 13.36
CA LEU A 8 -1.82 -5.72 13.25
C LEU A 8 -3.19 -6.39 13.29
N ASP A 9 -4.01 -6.01 14.26
CA ASP A 9 -5.43 -6.35 14.23
C ASP A 9 -6.09 -5.64 13.04
N VAL A 10 -6.51 -6.43 12.06
CA VAL A 10 -7.10 -5.94 10.82
C VAL A 10 -8.40 -5.18 11.04
N THR A 11 -9.15 -5.49 12.10
CA THR A 11 -10.40 -4.82 12.47
C THR A 11 -10.11 -3.42 12.98
N ILE A 12 -9.18 -3.31 13.94
CA ILE A 12 -8.76 -2.02 14.51
C ILE A 12 -8.14 -1.16 13.42
N LEU A 13 -7.29 -1.73 12.56
CA LEU A 13 -6.67 -1.02 11.45
C LEU A 13 -7.71 -0.50 10.46
N GLY A 14 -8.72 -1.30 10.11
CA GLY A 14 -9.80 -0.88 9.22
C GLY A 14 -10.62 0.28 9.79
N GLN A 15 -10.91 0.26 11.09
CA GLN A 15 -11.57 1.37 11.78
C GLN A 15 -10.70 2.64 11.76
N ALA A 16 -9.41 2.52 12.05
CA ALA A 16 -8.48 3.65 12.08
C ALA A 16 -8.30 4.30 10.69
N ILE A 17 -8.24 3.49 9.63
CA ILE A 17 -8.20 3.99 8.25
C ILE A 17 -9.48 4.79 7.96
N LYS A 18 -10.66 4.21 8.19
CA LYS A 18 -11.95 4.88 7.94
C LYS A 18 -12.06 6.19 8.71
N ALA A 19 -11.70 6.20 9.99
CA ALA A 19 -11.70 7.40 10.83
C ALA A 19 -10.75 8.48 10.31
N THR A 20 -9.58 8.10 9.79
CA THR A 20 -8.60 9.04 9.22
C THR A 20 -9.13 9.73 7.97
N PHE A 21 -9.77 8.98 7.07
CA PHE A 21 -10.40 9.52 5.86
C PHE A 21 -11.55 10.47 6.22
N ALA A 22 -12.44 10.05 7.12
CA ALA A 22 -13.56 10.88 7.61
C ALA A 22 -13.06 12.21 8.23
N ARG A 23 -12.04 12.16 9.09
CA ARG A 23 -11.43 13.35 9.71
C ARG A 23 -10.83 14.31 8.68
N ARG A 24 -10.30 13.80 7.57
CA ARG A 24 -9.73 14.60 6.48
C ARG A 24 -10.79 15.10 5.49
N GLY A 25 -12.07 14.78 5.69
CA GLY A 25 -13.14 15.13 4.75
C GLY A 25 -12.96 14.50 3.36
N THR A 26 -12.18 13.42 3.27
CA THR A 26 -11.92 12.72 2.00
C THR A 26 -12.62 11.37 2.05
N ALA A 27 -13.44 11.06 1.03
CA ALA A 27 -14.07 9.75 0.95
C ALA A 27 -13.02 8.64 0.82
N LEU A 28 -13.27 7.50 1.47
CA LEU A 28 -12.44 6.32 1.26
C LEU A 28 -12.60 5.86 -0.21
N PRO A 29 -11.51 5.73 -0.98
CA PRO A 29 -11.61 5.31 -2.37
C PRO A 29 -12.29 3.94 -2.47
N THR A 30 -13.22 3.82 -3.41
CA THR A 30 -13.86 2.54 -3.76
C THR A 30 -13.06 1.79 -4.81
N SER A 31 -12.26 2.49 -5.61
CA SER A 31 -11.35 1.92 -6.59
C SER A 31 -9.91 1.88 -6.11
N THR A 32 -9.09 1.07 -6.78
CA THR A 32 -7.67 0.97 -6.46
C THR A 32 -6.96 2.30 -6.75
N PRO A 33 -6.32 2.94 -5.75
CA PRO A 33 -5.60 4.18 -5.98
C PRO A 33 -4.45 3.97 -6.98
N VAL A 34 -4.15 4.99 -7.79
CA VAL A 34 -3.08 4.92 -8.80
C VAL A 34 -1.75 4.43 -8.24
N GLY A 35 -1.33 4.90 -7.05
CA GLY A 35 -0.07 4.46 -6.43
C GLY A 35 -0.05 2.99 -5.96
N LEU A 36 -1.18 2.29 -6.06
CA LEU A 36 -1.36 0.88 -5.78
C LEU A 36 -1.87 0.12 -7.00
N SER A 37 -1.87 0.70 -8.20
CA SER A 37 -2.32 0.02 -9.41
C SER A 37 -1.20 -0.82 -10.04
N ASP A 38 -1.58 -1.79 -10.85
CA ASP A 38 -0.62 -2.65 -11.55
C ASP A 38 0.18 -1.87 -12.60
N GLU A 39 -0.43 -0.87 -13.24
CA GLU A 39 0.22 0.03 -14.19
C GLU A 39 1.31 0.85 -13.50
N PHE A 40 1.02 1.40 -12.31
CA PHE A 40 2.01 2.14 -11.53
C PHE A 40 3.18 1.25 -11.10
N ALA A 41 2.89 0.01 -10.71
CA ALA A 41 3.91 -0.97 -10.35
C ALA A 41 4.79 -1.37 -11.54
N ALA A 42 4.18 -1.53 -12.72
CA ALA A 42 4.86 -1.94 -13.94
C ALA A 42 5.70 -0.81 -14.58
N ASP A 43 5.42 0.45 -14.27
CA ASP A 43 6.15 1.59 -14.80
C ASP A 43 7.66 1.55 -14.48
N GLN A 44 8.49 1.57 -15.52
CA GLN A 44 9.93 1.42 -15.42
C GLN A 44 10.60 2.59 -14.66
N THR A 45 10.06 3.80 -14.80
CA THR A 45 10.53 4.97 -14.06
C THR A 45 10.24 4.79 -12.57
N LYS A 46 9.06 4.30 -12.18
CA LYS A 46 8.71 4.00 -10.78
C LYS A 46 9.58 2.91 -10.18
N GLN A 47 9.83 1.83 -10.91
CA GLN A 47 10.75 0.78 -10.44
C GLN A 47 12.17 1.30 -10.24
N THR A 48 12.64 2.18 -11.13
CA THR A 48 13.97 2.80 -10.99
C THR A 48 14.03 3.72 -9.77
N GLN A 49 12.99 4.53 -9.54
CA GLN A 49 12.87 5.35 -8.33
C GLN A 49 12.84 4.49 -7.05
N TRP A 50 12.12 3.37 -7.08
CA TRP A 50 12.06 2.42 -5.96
C TRP A 50 13.44 1.84 -5.63
N ARG A 51 14.18 1.35 -6.63
CA ARG A 51 15.54 0.83 -6.46
C ARG A 51 16.49 1.89 -5.91
N ALA A 52 16.43 3.12 -6.42
CA ALA A 52 17.24 4.22 -5.92
C ALA A 52 16.90 4.55 -4.46
N PHE A 53 15.61 4.56 -4.11
CA PHE A 53 15.14 4.78 -2.74
C PHE A 53 15.62 3.70 -1.77
N THR A 54 15.46 2.41 -2.12
CA THR A 54 15.88 1.29 -1.26
C THR A 54 17.39 1.23 -1.10
N ALA A 55 18.16 1.48 -2.17
CA ALA A 55 19.61 1.56 -2.11
C ALA A 55 20.08 2.70 -1.20
N ARG A 56 19.54 3.92 -1.37
CA ARG A 56 19.89 5.08 -0.54
C ARG A 56 19.56 4.86 0.94
N LYS A 57 18.48 4.14 1.22
CA LYS A 57 18.04 3.82 2.59
C LYS A 57 18.61 2.49 3.12
N GLN A 58 19.46 1.81 2.33
CA GLN A 58 20.06 0.50 2.65
C GLN A 58 19.02 -0.54 3.08
N LEU A 59 17.84 -0.48 2.48
CA LEU A 59 16.72 -1.36 2.78
C LEU A 59 16.80 -2.61 1.92
N ARG A 60 16.75 -3.79 2.56
CA ARG A 60 16.41 -5.03 1.86
C ARG A 60 14.91 -5.07 1.64
N ALA A 61 14.47 -4.70 0.44
CA ALA A 61 13.06 -4.68 0.07
C ALA A 61 12.84 -5.45 -1.24
N PRO A 62 11.69 -6.13 -1.39
CA PRO A 62 11.31 -6.71 -2.67
C PRO A 62 11.17 -5.66 -3.78
N GLU A 63 11.10 -6.12 -5.03
CA GLU A 63 10.78 -5.27 -6.18
C GLU A 63 9.43 -4.57 -6.01
N LEU A 64 9.29 -3.40 -6.64
CA LEU A 64 8.10 -2.55 -6.50
C LEU A 64 6.80 -3.30 -6.79
N PRO A 65 6.66 -4.09 -7.88
CA PRO A 65 5.42 -4.83 -8.14
C PRO A 65 5.04 -5.82 -7.04
N VAL A 66 6.03 -6.49 -6.45
CA VAL A 66 5.79 -7.46 -5.38
C VAL A 66 5.24 -6.78 -4.13
N ILE A 67 5.74 -5.59 -3.82
CA ILE A 67 5.27 -4.82 -2.66
C ILE A 67 3.89 -4.25 -2.91
N VAL A 68 3.64 -3.67 -4.09
CA VAL A 68 2.33 -3.11 -4.44
C VAL A 68 1.26 -4.20 -4.35
N GLN A 69 1.50 -5.37 -4.94
CA GLN A 69 0.58 -6.50 -4.86
C GLN A 69 0.38 -7.02 -3.42
N HIS A 70 1.44 -7.02 -2.61
CA HIS A 70 1.32 -7.33 -1.18
C HIS A 70 0.42 -6.33 -0.45
N LEU A 71 0.57 -5.04 -0.74
CA LEU A 71 -0.21 -3.98 -0.11
C LEU A 71 -1.68 -4.01 -0.56
N GLN A 72 -1.97 -4.26 -1.84
CA GLN A 72 -3.33 -4.46 -2.34
C GLN A 72 -4.03 -5.56 -1.53
N ARG A 73 -3.51 -6.79 -1.56
CA ARG A 73 -4.11 -7.93 -0.83
C ARG A 73 -4.28 -7.68 0.67
N PHE A 74 -3.31 -7.02 1.29
CA PHE A 74 -3.39 -6.69 2.70
C PHE A 74 -4.48 -5.64 2.97
N LEU A 75 -4.61 -4.61 2.14
CA LEU A 75 -5.65 -3.60 2.31
C LEU A 75 -7.04 -4.18 2.02
N GLU A 76 -7.17 -5.11 1.09
CA GLU A 76 -8.44 -5.80 0.83
C GLU A 76 -8.96 -6.54 2.07
N SER A 77 -8.10 -7.21 2.83
CA SER A 77 -8.50 -7.88 4.07
C SER A 77 -8.86 -6.91 5.21
N VAL A 78 -8.44 -5.64 5.12
CA VAL A 78 -8.61 -4.62 6.17
C VAL A 78 -9.80 -3.71 5.90
N ILE A 79 -9.99 -3.28 4.64
CA ILE A 79 -11.00 -2.29 4.23
C ILE A 79 -11.91 -2.77 3.10
N GLY A 80 -11.83 -4.05 2.72
CA GLY A 80 -12.61 -4.66 1.64
C GLY A 80 -11.98 -4.45 0.25
N PRO A 81 -12.50 -5.13 -0.79
CA PRO A 81 -11.99 -5.06 -2.15
C PRO A 81 -12.09 -3.66 -2.75
N ARG A 82 -11.20 -3.35 -3.70
CA ARG A 82 -11.19 -2.11 -4.48
C ARG A 82 -11.22 -2.45 -5.96
N THR A 83 -12.33 -2.11 -6.62
CA THR A 83 -12.61 -2.43 -8.03
C THR A 83 -12.01 -1.43 -9.02
#